data_AF-A0A9D1EMP0-F1
#
_entry.id   AF-A0A9D1EMP0-F1
#
_cell.length_a   1.000
_cell.length_b   1.000
_cell.length_c   1.000
_cell.angle_alpha   90.00
_cell.angle_beta   90.00
_cell.angle_gamma   90.00
#
_symmetry.space_group_name_H-M   'P 1'
#
loop_
_entity.id
_entity.type
_entity.pdbx_description
1 polymer ?
#
loop_
_entity_poly.entity_id
_entity_poly.type
_entity_poly.pdbx_seq_one_letter_code
_entity_poly.pdbx_strand_id
1 'polypeptide(L)'
;MGRKINRLISGVTCLCMAASMVGCASDGADDPADGNNYDNLEVIMPDDVTVDTVVSVSPLKASVMNGGVFEGWGTSLCWWANRIGYSDELSQQAADLFFGDDGLRLNIMRYNIGGGDDPTHNH
;
A
#
# COMPACT_ATOMS: atom_id res chain seq x y z
N MET A 1 28.22 -13.18 19.89
CA MET A 1 26.85 -13.70 20.12
C MET A 1 25.89 -12.52 20.01
N GLY A 2 25.18 -12.31 18.89
CA GLY A 2 24.32 -11.10 18.79
C GLY A 2 23.78 -10.70 17.41
N ARG A 3 23.57 -11.63 16.47
CA ARG A 3 23.11 -11.27 15.10
C ARG A 3 21.80 -11.98 14.67
N LYS A 4 21.08 -12.60 15.61
CA LYS A 4 19.91 -13.46 15.30
C LYS A 4 18.53 -12.89 15.70
N ILE A 5 18.46 -11.75 16.40
CA ILE A 5 17.18 -11.23 16.95
C ILE A 5 16.40 -10.34 15.95
N ASN A 6 17.05 -9.70 14.98
CA ASN A 6 16.35 -8.74 14.07
C ASN A 6 15.47 -9.39 12.99
N ARG A 7 15.63 -10.69 12.69
CA ARG A 7 14.84 -11.34 11.62
C ARG A 7 13.45 -11.78 12.08
N LEU A 8 13.23 -11.99 13.39
CA LEU A 8 11.93 -12.42 13.90
C LEU A 8 10.93 -11.25 14.02
N ILE A 9 11.41 -10.07 14.42
CA ILE A 9 10.56 -8.87 14.59
C ILE A 9 10.04 -8.40 13.23
N SER A 10 10.87 -8.44 12.17
CA SER A 10 10.48 -8.12 10.79
C SER A 10 9.36 -9.02 10.24
N GLY A 11 9.34 -10.30 10.61
CA GLY A 11 8.33 -11.24 10.13
C GLY A 11 6.94 -11.02 10.74
N VAL A 12 6.88 -10.61 12.01
CA VAL A 12 5.60 -10.40 12.72
C VAL A 12 4.95 -9.07 12.31
N THR A 13 5.72 -8.02 12.07
CA THR A 13 5.19 -6.73 11.57
C THR A 13 4.56 -6.86 10.18
N CYS A 14 5.18 -7.65 9.29
CA CYS A 14 4.68 -7.88 7.93
C CYS A 14 3.33 -8.64 7.93
N LEU A 15 3.15 -9.59 8.86
CA LEU A 15 1.92 -10.36 9.00
C LEU A 15 0.76 -9.54 9.60
N CYS A 16 1.03 -8.60 10.52
CA CYS A 16 0.02 -7.69 11.06
C CYS A 16 -0.46 -6.67 10.01
N MET A 17 0.42 -6.25 9.10
CA MET A 17 0.07 -5.38 7.99
C MET A 17 -0.78 -6.13 6.95
N ALA A 18 -0.46 -7.40 6.66
CA ALA A 18 -1.26 -8.27 5.80
C ALA A 18 -2.68 -8.55 6.35
N ALA A 19 -2.83 -8.67 7.68
CA ALA A 19 -4.13 -8.90 8.29
C ALA A 19 -5.03 -7.66 8.34
N SER A 20 -4.46 -6.45 8.21
CA SER A 20 -5.22 -5.18 8.25
C SER A 20 -5.58 -4.63 6.87
N MET A 21 -5.01 -5.18 5.79
CA MET A 21 -5.34 -4.82 4.40
C MET A 21 -6.58 -5.53 3.82
N VAL A 22 -7.12 -6.56 4.51
CA VAL A 22 -8.32 -7.30 4.07
C VAL A 22 -9.61 -6.46 4.12
N GLY A 23 -9.58 -5.26 4.72
CA GLY A 23 -10.74 -4.35 4.80
C GLY A 23 -10.77 -3.18 3.80
N CYS A 24 -9.78 -3.05 2.92
CA CYS A 24 -9.69 -1.96 1.93
C CYS A 24 -9.86 -2.46 0.50
N ALA A 25 -10.76 -3.41 0.27
CA ALA A 25 -11.34 -3.61 -1.05
C ALA A 25 -12.53 -2.66 -1.14
N SER A 26 -12.34 -1.48 -1.74
CA SER A 26 -13.48 -0.73 -2.27
C SER A 26 -14.23 -1.66 -3.22
N ASP A 27 -15.52 -1.91 -2.95
CA ASP A 27 -16.43 -2.45 -3.94
C ASP A 27 -16.17 -1.74 -5.27
N GLY A 28 -15.96 -2.53 -6.32
CA GLY A 28 -15.44 -2.11 -7.62
C GLY A 28 -16.11 -0.83 -8.13
N ALA A 29 -15.49 0.31 -7.80
CA ALA A 29 -15.81 1.56 -8.45
C ALA A 29 -15.42 1.37 -9.91
N ASP A 30 -16.42 1.42 -10.79
CA ASP A 30 -16.21 1.48 -12.23
C ASP A 30 -15.18 2.58 -12.51
N ASP A 31 -13.97 2.17 -12.86
CA ASP A 31 -12.89 3.07 -13.25
C ASP A 31 -13.37 3.83 -14.50
N PRO A 32 -13.45 5.17 -14.49
CA PRO A 32 -13.79 5.90 -15.69
C PRO A 32 -12.71 5.60 -16.72
N ALA A 33 -13.05 4.76 -17.71
CA ALA A 33 -12.15 4.28 -18.74
C ALA A 33 -11.28 5.43 -19.25
N ASP A 34 -9.98 5.39 -18.96
CA ASP A 34 -9.03 6.46 -19.31
C ASP A 34 -8.70 6.50 -20.82
N GLY A 35 -9.53 5.85 -21.64
CA GLY A 35 -9.41 5.79 -23.09
C GLY A 35 -8.28 4.88 -23.59
N ASN A 36 -7.52 4.22 -22.71
CA ASN A 36 -6.46 3.32 -23.14
C ASN A 36 -6.98 1.91 -23.39
N ASN A 37 -6.54 1.34 -24.52
CA ASN A 37 -6.73 -0.07 -24.80
C ASN A 37 -5.65 -0.88 -24.06
N TYR A 38 -6.05 -1.52 -22.98
CA TYR A 38 -5.21 -2.41 -22.16
C TYR A 38 -5.17 -3.85 -22.67
N ASP A 39 -5.87 -4.16 -23.77
CA ASP A 39 -6.04 -5.52 -24.32
C ASP A 39 -4.70 -6.14 -24.78
N ASN A 40 -3.62 -5.34 -24.82
CA ASN A 40 -2.28 -5.72 -25.27
C ASN A 40 -1.23 -5.73 -24.16
N LEU A 41 -1.61 -5.54 -22.88
CA LEU A 41 -0.69 -5.68 -21.76
C LEU A 41 -0.53 -7.17 -21.42
N GLU A 42 0.60 -7.74 -21.79
CA GLU A 42 0.98 -9.09 -21.34
C GLU A 42 1.38 -9.03 -19.86
N VAL A 43 0.45 -9.42 -18.99
CA VAL A 43 0.71 -9.57 -17.56
C VAL A 43 1.22 -10.99 -17.33
N ILE A 44 2.52 -11.13 -17.07
CA ILE A 44 3.12 -12.42 -16.73
C ILE A 44 2.86 -12.68 -15.25
N MET A 45 2.02 -13.68 -14.96
CA MET A 45 1.75 -14.11 -13.59
C MET A 45 2.93 -14.90 -13.04
N PRO A 46 3.19 -14.90 -11.72
CA PRO A 46 4.32 -15.60 -11.13
C PRO A 46 4.41 -17.09 -11.47
N ASP A 47 3.25 -17.75 -11.58
CA ASP A 47 3.14 -19.18 -11.88
C ASP A 47 3.44 -19.51 -13.36
N ASP A 48 3.41 -18.50 -14.24
CA ASP A 48 3.66 -18.63 -15.68
C ASP A 48 5.14 -18.36 -16.04
N VAL A 49 5.98 -18.04 -15.06
CA VAL A 49 7.39 -17.73 -15.27
C VAL A 49 8.21 -19.01 -15.42
N THR A 50 8.76 -19.22 -16.62
CA THR A 50 9.79 -20.23 -16.88
C THR A 50 11.19 -19.59 -16.89
N VAL A 51 12.25 -20.41 -16.82
CA VAL A 51 13.65 -19.92 -16.82
C VAL A 51 14.03 -19.15 -18.09
N ASP A 52 13.30 -19.36 -19.18
CA ASP A 52 13.53 -18.71 -20.48
C ASP A 52 12.62 -17.49 -20.70
N THR A 53 11.87 -17.05 -19.67
CA THR A 53 10.96 -15.90 -19.78
C THR A 53 11.74 -14.61 -20.00
N VAL A 54 11.48 -13.92 -21.11
CA VAL A 54 12.08 -12.62 -21.43
C VAL A 54 11.06 -11.52 -21.19
N VAL A 55 11.34 -10.64 -20.23
CA VAL A 55 10.54 -9.43 -19.97
C VAL A 55 11.15 -8.26 -20.73
N SER A 56 10.39 -7.68 -21.67
CA SER A 56 10.79 -6.47 -22.40
C SER A 56 10.01 -5.25 -21.89
N VAL A 57 10.73 -4.18 -21.55
CA VAL A 57 10.14 -2.92 -21.07
C VAL A 57 10.46 -1.81 -22.07
N SER A 58 9.43 -1.08 -22.52
CA SER A 58 9.59 0.05 -23.43
C SER A 58 9.21 1.37 -22.74
N PRO A 59 10.17 2.30 -22.54
CA PRO A 59 9.86 3.64 -22.00
C PRO A 59 8.96 4.48 -22.92
N LEU A 60 8.89 4.14 -24.21
CA LEU A 60 8.05 4.82 -25.19
C LEU A 60 6.56 4.43 -25.06
N LYS A 61 6.26 3.38 -24.29
CA LYS A 61 4.91 2.89 -24.00
C LYS A 61 4.62 3.00 -22.50
N ALA A 62 4.97 4.12 -21.89
CA ALA A 62 4.64 4.39 -20.49
C ALA A 62 3.12 4.60 -20.32
N SER A 63 2.61 4.31 -19.12
CA SER A 63 1.22 4.62 -18.75
C SER A 63 0.96 6.12 -18.93
N VAL A 64 -0.23 6.47 -19.41
CA VAL A 64 -0.70 7.86 -19.51
C VAL A 64 -1.59 8.27 -18.33
N MET A 65 -1.79 7.38 -17.35
CA MET A 65 -2.45 7.73 -16.09
C MET A 65 -1.77 8.96 -15.48
N ASN A 66 -2.58 9.93 -15.04
CA ASN A 66 -2.13 11.24 -14.57
C ASN A 66 -1.13 11.95 -15.53
N GLY A 67 -1.34 11.83 -16.85
CA GLY A 67 -0.45 12.43 -17.85
C GLY A 67 0.97 11.83 -17.86
N GLY A 68 1.13 10.62 -17.33
CA GLY A 68 2.43 9.94 -17.19
C GLY A 68 3.27 10.43 -16.02
N VAL A 69 2.72 11.29 -15.14
CA VAL A 69 3.43 11.78 -13.95
C VAL A 69 3.14 10.86 -12.77
N PHE A 70 4.20 10.19 -12.30
CA PHE A 70 4.16 9.44 -11.05
C PHE A 70 4.27 10.38 -9.85
N GLU A 71 3.19 10.51 -9.08
CA GLU A 71 3.15 11.39 -7.90
C GLU A 71 3.67 10.71 -6.64
N GLY A 72 3.62 9.38 -6.57
CA GLY A 72 4.07 8.65 -5.40
C GLY A 72 3.32 7.37 -5.09
N TRP A 73 3.61 6.84 -3.91
CA TRP A 73 2.92 5.71 -3.32
C TRP A 73 2.67 5.98 -1.84
N GLY A 74 1.68 5.28 -1.29
CA GLY A 74 1.20 5.59 0.05
C GLY A 74 0.31 4.52 0.64
N THR A 75 -0.20 4.84 1.83
CA THR A 75 -1.18 4.03 2.54
C THR A 75 -2.32 4.89 3.07
N SER A 76 -3.49 4.27 3.27
CA SER A 76 -4.57 4.90 4.02
C SER A 76 -4.28 4.76 5.51
N LEU A 77 -4.50 5.82 6.29
CA LEU A 77 -4.40 5.78 7.75
C LEU A 77 -5.70 5.29 8.41
N CYS A 78 -6.54 4.58 7.65
CA CYS A 78 -7.88 4.24 8.09
C CYS A 78 -7.81 3.26 9.26
N TRP A 79 -8.29 3.67 10.43
CA TRP A 79 -8.51 2.85 11.62
C TRP A 79 -7.24 2.30 12.31
N TRP A 80 -6.26 1.77 11.59
CA TRP A 80 -5.03 1.21 12.14
C TRP A 80 -4.13 2.29 12.75
N ALA A 81 -4.06 3.47 12.13
CA ALA A 81 -3.23 4.57 12.61
C ALA A 81 -3.72 5.09 13.96
N ASN A 82 -5.05 5.13 14.14
CA ASN A 82 -5.66 5.43 15.44
C ASN A 82 -5.26 4.40 16.51
N ARG A 83 -5.14 3.12 16.15
CA ARG A 83 -4.75 2.07 17.09
C ARG A 83 -3.30 2.21 17.57
N ILE A 84 -2.37 2.50 16.66
CA ILE A 84 -0.96 2.65 17.05
C ILE A 84 -0.68 4.01 17.71
N GLY A 85 -1.53 5.02 17.44
CA GLY A 85 -1.45 6.37 18.01
C GLY A 85 -1.61 6.44 19.53
N TYR A 86 -2.07 5.37 20.19
CA TYR A 86 -2.12 5.29 21.65
C TYR A 86 -0.76 5.03 22.32
N SER A 87 0.29 4.84 21.52
CA SER A 87 1.67 4.63 21.99
C SER A 87 2.62 5.47 21.16
N ASP A 88 3.36 6.36 21.82
CA ASP A 88 4.39 7.18 21.18
C ASP A 88 5.49 6.31 20.55
N GLU A 89 5.88 5.22 21.22
CA GLU A 89 6.88 4.28 20.71
C GLU A 89 6.43 3.61 19.40
N LEU A 90 5.20 3.05 19.38
CA LEU A 90 4.68 2.42 18.17
C LEU A 90 4.43 3.42 17.05
N SER A 91 4.01 4.64 17.40
CA SER A 91 3.83 5.73 16.44
C SER A 91 5.14 6.13 15.79
N GLN A 92 6.21 6.27 16.57
CA GLN A 92 7.54 6.60 16.05
C GLN A 92 8.09 5.47 15.19
N GLN A 93 7.97 4.21 15.63
CA GLN A 93 8.41 3.06 14.84
C GLN A 93 7.68 2.98 13.50
N ALA A 94 6.37 3.22 13.48
CA ALA A 94 5.61 3.27 12.23
C ALA A 94 6.05 4.44 11.35
N ALA A 95 6.27 5.63 11.92
CA ALA A 95 6.75 6.78 11.18
C ALA A 95 8.11 6.51 10.51
N ASP A 96 9.05 5.91 11.24
CA ASP A 96 10.38 5.55 10.73
C ASP A 96 10.30 4.50 9.61
N LEU A 97 9.49 3.45 9.80
CA LEU A 97 9.33 2.38 8.81
C LEU A 97 8.60 2.84 7.55
N PHE A 98 7.63 3.74 7.67
CA PHE A 98 6.84 4.19 6.53
C PHE A 98 7.46 5.38 5.81
N PHE A 99 7.93 6.38 6.54
CA PHE A 99 8.31 7.69 5.99
C PHE A 99 9.79 8.02 6.18
N GLY A 100 10.49 7.29 7.05
CA GLY A 100 11.92 7.49 7.30
C GLY A 100 12.80 7.15 6.10
N ASP A 101 14.02 7.68 6.10
CA ASP A 101 15.00 7.50 5.01
C ASP A 101 15.36 6.03 4.77
N ASP A 102 15.39 5.23 5.85
CA ASP A 102 15.66 3.78 5.82
C ASP A 102 14.38 2.92 5.68
N GLY A 103 13.21 3.56 5.58
CA GLY A 103 11.90 2.91 5.50
C GLY A 103 11.39 2.71 4.06
N LEU A 104 10.07 2.55 3.92
CA LEU A 104 9.40 2.46 2.62
C LEU A 104 9.39 3.78 1.84
N ARG A 105 9.79 4.88 2.48
CA ARG A 105 9.83 6.23 1.91
C ARG A 105 8.51 6.59 1.24
N LEU A 106 7.39 6.27 1.89
CA LEU A 106 6.06 6.69 1.45
C LEU A 106 6.06 8.21 1.36
N ASN A 107 5.49 8.76 0.29
CA ASN A 107 5.38 10.20 0.09
C ASN A 107 3.91 10.66 -0.03
N ILE A 108 2.97 9.73 0.02
CA ILE A 108 1.53 10.00 0.03
C ILE A 108 0.90 9.31 1.25
N MET A 109 -0.02 10.02 1.92
CA MET A 109 -0.86 9.45 2.98
C MET A 109 -2.31 9.87 2.77
N ARG A 110 -3.24 8.93 2.95
CA ARG A 110 -4.68 9.21 2.88
C ARG A 110 -5.26 9.18 4.29
N TYR A 111 -5.60 10.36 4.80
CA TYR A 111 -6.28 10.50 6.09
C TYR A 111 -7.80 10.35 5.92
N ASN A 112 -8.44 9.62 6.83
CA ASN A 112 -9.88 9.37 6.79
C ASN A 112 -10.60 10.35 7.72
N ILE A 113 -11.48 11.16 7.17
CA ILE A 113 -12.45 11.94 7.96
C ILE A 113 -13.60 11.01 8.33
N GLY A 114 -13.74 10.69 9.62
CA GLY A 114 -14.80 9.83 10.13
C GLY A 114 -16.16 10.52 10.09
N GLY A 115 -17.19 9.84 9.60
CA GLY A 115 -18.56 10.34 9.55
C GLY A 115 -19.32 10.27 10.89
N GLY A 116 -18.74 9.66 11.92
CA GLY A 116 -19.40 9.44 13.21
C GLY A 116 -20.48 8.35 13.16
N ASP A 117 -21.16 8.18 14.28
CA ASP A 117 -22.43 7.43 14.40
C ASP A 117 -23.61 8.43 14.38
N ASP A 118 -24.84 7.94 14.18
CA ASP A 118 -26.03 8.80 14.17
C ASP A 118 -26.09 9.66 15.45
N PRO A 119 -26.08 11.00 15.36
CA PRO A 119 -26.11 11.86 16.54
C PRO A 119 -27.41 11.72 17.37
N THR A 120 -28.42 11.03 16.87
CA THR A 120 -29.67 10.73 17.57
C THR A 120 -29.66 9.37 18.30
N HIS A 121 -28.61 8.55 18.10
CA HIS A 121 -28.48 7.29 18.80
C HIS A 121 -28.19 7.53 20.28
N ASN A 122 -28.96 6.83 21.14
CA ASN A 122 -28.82 6.85 22.58
C ASN A 122 -28.44 5.44 23.06
N HIS A 123 -27.32 5.34 23.78
CA HIS A 123 -26.79 4.10 24.35
C HIS A 123 -27.53 3.68 25.63
#